data_AF-U1QVD3-F1
#
_entry.id   AF-U1QVD3-F1
#
_cell.length_a   1.000
_cell.length_b   1.000
_cell.length_c   1.000
_cell.angle_alpha   90.00
_cell.angle_beta   90.00
_cell.angle_gamma   90.00
#
_symmetry.space_group_name_H-M   'P 1'
#
loop_
_entity.id
_entity.type
_entity.pdbx_description
1 polymer ?
#
loop_
_entity_poly.entity_id
_entity_poly.type
_entity_poly.pdbx_seq_one_letter_code
_entity_poly.pdbx_strand_id
1 'polypeptide(L)'
;PRAGKEAHYASVAGTGLRLAAGSALAESEWLAVAGVDLTTGRGDALVRAAAPLDEQAALELAGAWLAEEERTVWDGGRLRTERVRRLGAITLTATPGSPPGPQEVADVVVERVRTEGAGAGLAALPWDEEARSLRARLALLHEHLGEPWPDMSDAALAKRAEEWLAPAVMSLVGQAGSRGSSGAAASSAGSRRFSLERLDVAQALRALLPWPQAARLEELAPERIEVPSGSQVRVDYGSSAGPSAATGAMDSAGTGQAGRPVLAVRVQECFGWAATPRIVEGRVAVLLHLLSPARRPVAVTDDLASFWEQGYPQVRSEMRGRYPKHAWPEDPWNAPATRGTGRRR
;
A
#
# COMPACT_ATOMS: atom_id res chain seq x y z
N PRO A 1 -22.04 -38.99 -15.58
CA PRO A 1 -22.20 -38.56 -16.99
C PRO A 1 -23.07 -37.30 -17.20
N ARG A 2 -22.47 -36.15 -17.56
CA ARG A 2 -23.12 -35.12 -18.38
C ARG A 2 -22.39 -35.11 -19.73
N ALA A 3 -23.12 -35.36 -20.82
CA ALA A 3 -22.57 -35.42 -22.17
C ALA A 3 -21.91 -34.09 -22.55
N GLY A 4 -20.68 -34.14 -23.08
CA GLY A 4 -20.04 -33.02 -23.78
C GLY A 4 -19.05 -32.15 -23.00
N LYS A 5 -18.66 -32.48 -21.75
CA LYS A 5 -17.57 -31.77 -21.07
C LYS A 5 -16.22 -32.44 -21.30
N GLU A 6 -15.22 -31.64 -21.67
CA GLU A 6 -13.81 -32.05 -21.61
C GLU A 6 -13.43 -32.28 -20.13
N ALA A 7 -12.75 -33.40 -19.86
CA ALA A 7 -12.22 -33.69 -18.53
C ALA A 7 -10.75 -33.31 -18.48
N HIS A 8 -10.36 -32.59 -17.44
CA HIS A 8 -9.00 -32.10 -17.24
C HIS A 8 -8.35 -32.87 -16.08
N TYR A 9 -7.08 -33.22 -16.26
CA TYR A 9 -6.27 -33.96 -15.30
C TYR A 9 -4.93 -33.25 -15.12
N ALA A 10 -4.32 -33.40 -13.94
CA ALA A 10 -2.94 -33.02 -13.71
C ALA A 10 -2.04 -34.26 -13.88
N SER A 11 -0.91 -34.11 -14.57
CA SER A 11 0.13 -35.15 -14.57
C SER A 11 1.08 -34.99 -13.39
N VAL A 12 1.78 -36.07 -13.01
CA VAL A 12 2.84 -36.06 -11.99
C VAL A 12 3.93 -35.02 -12.33
N ALA A 13 4.19 -34.81 -13.63
CA ALA A 13 5.16 -33.83 -14.12
C ALA A 13 4.65 -32.37 -14.14
N GLY A 14 3.39 -32.11 -13.77
CA GLY A 14 2.80 -30.77 -13.72
C GLY A 14 2.22 -30.25 -15.04
N THR A 15 2.27 -31.05 -16.11
CA THR A 15 1.57 -30.72 -17.37
C THR A 15 0.08 -30.99 -17.21
N GLY A 16 -0.76 -30.02 -17.58
CA GLY A 16 -2.21 -30.17 -17.68
C GLY A 16 -2.57 -31.11 -18.82
N LEU A 17 -3.51 -32.03 -18.59
CA LEU A 17 -3.95 -33.03 -19.54
C LEU A 17 -5.44 -32.88 -19.79
N ARG A 18 -5.89 -33.14 -21.01
CA ARG A 18 -7.31 -33.17 -21.37
C ARG A 18 -7.69 -34.45 -22.08
N LEU A 19 -8.88 -34.96 -21.77
CA LEU A 19 -9.51 -36.05 -22.50
C LEU A 19 -10.40 -35.50 -23.63
N ALA A 20 -10.53 -36.27 -24.72
CA ALA A 20 -11.52 -35.98 -25.75
C ALA A 20 -12.94 -36.04 -25.17
N ALA A 21 -13.83 -35.19 -25.69
CA ALA A 21 -15.23 -35.14 -25.28
C ALA A 21 -15.90 -36.51 -25.46
N GLY A 22 -16.55 -37.03 -24.41
CA GLY A 22 -17.23 -38.32 -24.44
C GLY A 22 -16.34 -39.54 -24.17
N SER A 23 -15.06 -39.34 -23.78
CA SER A 23 -14.20 -40.45 -23.33
C SER A 23 -14.77 -41.15 -22.09
N ALA A 24 -14.84 -42.47 -22.13
CA ALA A 24 -15.23 -43.29 -20.97
C ALA A 24 -14.25 -43.17 -19.79
N LEU A 25 -12.99 -42.79 -20.07
CA LEU A 25 -11.96 -42.57 -19.04
C LEU A 25 -12.22 -41.35 -18.16
N ALA A 26 -13.16 -40.47 -18.55
CA ALA A 26 -13.53 -39.32 -17.75
C ALA A 26 -14.22 -39.69 -16.43
N GLU A 27 -14.65 -40.95 -16.27
CA GLU A 27 -15.21 -41.47 -15.02
C GLU A 27 -14.13 -42.02 -14.07
N SER A 28 -12.90 -42.18 -14.53
CA SER A 28 -11.78 -42.63 -13.71
C SER A 28 -11.06 -41.45 -13.08
N GLU A 29 -10.80 -41.52 -11.78
CA GLU A 29 -10.06 -40.48 -11.05
C GLU A 29 -8.55 -40.53 -11.36
N TRP A 30 -8.00 -41.73 -11.52
CA TRP A 30 -6.60 -41.98 -11.82
C TRP A 30 -6.42 -42.62 -13.20
N LEU A 31 -5.44 -42.12 -13.95
CA LEU A 31 -5.12 -42.57 -15.29
C LEU A 31 -3.61 -42.79 -15.45
N ALA A 32 -3.23 -43.95 -15.98
CA ALA A 32 -1.89 -44.17 -16.52
C ALA A 32 -1.87 -43.67 -17.96
N VAL A 33 -1.16 -42.58 -18.23
CA VAL A 33 -1.11 -41.95 -19.56
C VAL A 33 0.18 -42.35 -20.27
N ALA A 34 0.05 -43.00 -21.42
CA ALA A 34 1.18 -43.48 -22.22
C ALA A 34 1.48 -42.59 -23.44
N GLY A 35 0.50 -41.81 -23.90
CA GLY A 35 0.66 -40.96 -25.10
C GLY A 35 -0.16 -39.69 -25.01
N VAL A 36 0.49 -38.56 -25.28
CA VAL A 36 -0.12 -37.22 -25.31
C VAL A 36 0.30 -36.49 -26.58
N ASP A 37 -0.61 -35.68 -27.12
CA ASP A 37 -0.33 -34.72 -28.17
C ASP A 37 -0.26 -33.32 -27.57
N LEU A 38 0.94 -32.71 -27.64
CA LEU A 38 1.16 -31.31 -27.27
C LEU A 38 0.79 -30.41 -28.45
N THR A 39 -0.39 -29.80 -28.40
CA THR A 39 -0.77 -28.76 -29.36
C THR A 39 -0.20 -27.40 -28.93
N THR A 40 0.73 -26.86 -29.71
CA THR A 40 1.30 -25.52 -29.50
C THR A 40 0.19 -24.46 -29.42
N GLY A 41 0.16 -23.67 -28.33
CA GLY A 41 -0.81 -22.59 -28.12
C GLY A 41 -2.00 -22.92 -27.19
N ARG A 42 -2.11 -24.15 -26.68
CA ARG A 42 -3.02 -24.50 -25.56
C ARG A 42 -2.21 -25.00 -24.37
N GLY A 43 -2.63 -24.66 -23.14
CA GLY A 43 -1.93 -25.05 -21.91
C GLY A 43 -2.01 -26.55 -21.57
N ASP A 44 -3.00 -27.26 -22.13
CA ASP A 44 -3.27 -28.68 -21.80
C ASP A 44 -2.99 -29.62 -22.98
N ALA A 45 -2.28 -30.72 -22.72
CA ALA A 45 -1.98 -31.76 -23.69
C ALA A 45 -3.16 -32.73 -23.89
N LEU A 46 -3.44 -33.12 -25.13
CA LEU A 46 -4.52 -34.07 -25.42
C LEU A 46 -4.05 -35.50 -25.18
N VAL A 47 -4.72 -36.23 -24.31
CA VAL A 47 -4.44 -37.65 -24.06
C VAL A 47 -4.89 -38.48 -25.27
N ARG A 48 -3.98 -39.30 -25.80
CA ARG A 48 -4.23 -40.22 -26.94
C ARG A 48 -4.31 -41.67 -26.51
N ALA A 49 -3.54 -42.04 -25.49
CA ALA A 49 -3.53 -43.38 -24.92
C ALA A 49 -3.42 -43.28 -23.40
N ALA A 50 -4.42 -43.83 -22.71
CA ALA A 50 -4.42 -43.97 -21.27
C ALA A 50 -5.25 -45.17 -20.84
N ALA A 51 -4.97 -45.69 -19.65
CA ALA A 51 -5.73 -46.74 -19.01
C ALA A 51 -6.19 -46.27 -17.61
N PRO A 52 -7.36 -46.74 -17.13
CA PRO A 52 -7.74 -46.51 -15.75
C PRO A 52 -6.71 -47.13 -14.82
N LEU A 53 -6.36 -46.37 -13.78
CA LEU A 53 -5.47 -46.79 -12.72
C LEU A 53 -6.21 -46.60 -11.40
N ASP A 54 -5.93 -47.41 -10.40
CA ASP A 54 -6.39 -47.13 -9.05
C ASP A 54 -5.34 -46.27 -8.30
N GLU A 55 -5.77 -45.57 -7.25
CA GLU A 55 -4.88 -44.70 -6.49
C GLU A 55 -3.70 -45.46 -5.88
N GLN A 56 -3.94 -46.68 -5.40
CA GLN A 56 -2.91 -47.47 -4.72
C GLN A 56 -1.77 -47.84 -5.69
N ALA A 57 -2.11 -48.32 -6.88
CA ALA A 57 -1.17 -48.61 -7.96
C ALA A 57 -0.46 -47.33 -8.43
N ALA A 58 -1.15 -46.19 -8.48
CA ALA A 58 -0.51 -44.91 -8.79
C ALA A 58 0.56 -44.53 -7.76
N LEU A 59 0.25 -44.66 -6.47
CA LEU A 59 1.17 -44.37 -5.37
C LEU A 59 2.36 -45.34 -5.33
N GLU A 60 2.15 -46.61 -5.68
CA GLU A 60 3.22 -47.61 -5.77
C GLU A 60 4.16 -47.32 -6.95
N LEU A 61 3.61 -47.03 -8.13
CA LEU A 61 4.39 -46.77 -9.36
C LEU A 61 5.14 -45.44 -9.32
N ALA A 62 4.53 -44.40 -8.76
CA ALA A 62 5.07 -43.05 -8.70
C ALA A 62 5.57 -42.66 -7.29
N GLY A 63 5.76 -43.63 -6.39
CA GLY A 63 6.10 -43.39 -4.98
C GLY A 63 7.39 -42.59 -4.76
N ALA A 64 8.34 -42.62 -5.71
CA ALA A 64 9.54 -41.78 -5.70
C ALA A 64 9.24 -40.27 -5.77
N TRP A 65 8.06 -39.88 -6.27
CA TRP A 65 7.60 -38.48 -6.31
C TRP A 65 6.61 -38.16 -5.20
N LEU A 66 6.31 -39.10 -4.30
CA LEU A 66 5.47 -38.85 -3.15
C LEU A 66 6.22 -37.97 -2.15
N ALA A 67 5.67 -36.80 -1.87
CA ALA A 67 6.22 -35.85 -0.92
C ALA A 67 5.13 -35.33 0.03
N GLU A 68 5.54 -35.04 1.26
CA GLU A 68 4.71 -34.35 2.24
C GLU A 68 5.44 -33.08 2.64
N GLU A 69 4.79 -31.94 2.45
CA GLU A 69 5.38 -30.62 2.68
C GLU A 69 4.39 -29.75 3.43
N GLU A 70 4.90 -28.93 4.35
CA GLU A 70 4.13 -27.82 4.90
C GLU A 70 4.41 -26.58 4.07
N ARG A 71 3.33 -25.93 3.63
CA ARG A 71 3.43 -24.65 2.92
C ARG A 71 2.46 -23.64 3.50
N THR A 72 2.91 -22.40 3.55
CA THR A 72 2.08 -21.27 3.95
C THR A 72 1.46 -20.63 2.72
N VAL A 73 0.12 -20.72 2.61
CA VAL A 73 -0.65 -20.23 1.47
C VAL A 73 -1.52 -19.04 1.87
N TRP A 74 -1.76 -18.18 0.89
CA TRP A 74 -2.67 -17.05 1.04
C TRP A 74 -4.08 -17.45 0.61
N ASP A 75 -5.04 -17.36 1.52
CA ASP A 75 -6.44 -17.66 1.28
C ASP A 75 -7.31 -16.48 1.72
N GLY A 76 -7.91 -15.78 0.76
CA GLY A 76 -8.85 -14.68 1.03
C GLY A 76 -8.32 -13.57 1.95
N GLY A 77 -7.06 -13.15 1.78
CA GLY A 77 -6.45 -12.10 2.64
C GLY A 77 -5.67 -12.65 3.84
N ARG A 78 -5.61 -13.97 4.02
CA ARG A 78 -5.08 -14.60 5.25
C ARG A 78 -4.01 -15.62 4.92
N LEU A 79 -3.02 -15.72 5.81
CA LEU A 79 -2.01 -16.78 5.74
C LEU A 79 -2.48 -18.00 6.54
N ARG A 80 -2.43 -19.17 5.90
CA ARG A 80 -2.67 -20.47 6.53
C ARG A 80 -1.55 -21.43 6.14
N THR A 81 -1.05 -22.20 7.10
CA THR A 81 -0.20 -23.34 6.79
C THR A 81 -1.11 -24.51 6.44
N GLU A 82 -0.80 -25.17 5.33
CA GLU A 82 -1.40 -26.43 4.95
C GLU A 82 -0.31 -27.47 4.77
N ARG A 83 -0.57 -28.67 5.29
CA ARG A 83 0.25 -29.85 5.05
C ARG A 83 -0.31 -30.54 3.82
N VAL A 84 0.49 -30.55 2.77
CA VAL A 84 0.09 -31.07 1.47
C VAL A 84 0.86 -32.35 1.20
N ARG A 85 0.10 -33.43 0.97
CA ARG A 85 0.64 -34.67 0.43
C ARG A 85 0.45 -34.65 -1.08
N ARG A 86 1.53 -34.78 -1.83
CA ARG A 86 1.54 -34.69 -3.30
C ARG A 86 2.28 -35.84 -3.94
N LEU A 87 1.86 -36.21 -5.14
CA LEU A 87 2.54 -37.14 -6.04
C LEU A 87 3.08 -36.33 -7.22
N GLY A 88 4.32 -35.87 -7.12
CA GLY A 88 4.87 -34.85 -8.01
C GLY A 88 4.06 -33.56 -7.94
N ALA A 89 3.44 -33.15 -9.04
CA ALA A 89 2.57 -31.98 -9.10
C ALA A 89 1.11 -32.26 -8.70
N ILE A 90 0.71 -33.52 -8.51
CA ILE A 90 -0.68 -33.88 -8.17
C ILE A 90 -0.86 -33.74 -6.66
N THR A 91 -1.73 -32.85 -6.21
CA THR A 91 -2.14 -32.76 -4.80
C THR A 91 -3.10 -33.90 -4.45
N LEU A 92 -2.69 -34.78 -3.53
CA LEU A 92 -3.52 -35.89 -3.04
C LEU A 92 -4.42 -35.41 -1.91
N THR A 93 -3.83 -34.81 -0.88
CA THR A 93 -4.54 -34.26 0.26
C THR A 93 -3.91 -32.94 0.69
N ALA A 94 -4.75 -32.04 1.19
CA ALA A 94 -4.32 -30.79 1.82
C ALA A 94 -5.07 -30.67 3.15
N THR A 95 -4.34 -30.77 4.27
CA THR A 95 -4.90 -30.65 5.61
C THR A 95 -4.38 -29.39 6.30
N PRO A 96 -5.16 -28.74 7.18
CA PRO A 96 -4.65 -27.61 7.95
C PRO A 96 -3.43 -27.99 8.79
N GLY A 97 -2.35 -27.22 8.69
CA GLY A 97 -1.13 -27.38 9.48
C GLY A 97 -1.16 -26.59 10.79
N SER A 98 -0.06 -26.63 11.53
CA SER A 98 0.15 -25.75 12.68
C SER A 98 0.22 -24.28 12.24
N PRO A 99 -0.18 -23.31 13.08
CA PRO A 99 -0.05 -21.89 12.72
C PRO A 99 1.42 -21.55 12.39
N PRO A 100 1.68 -20.77 11.33
CA PRO A 100 3.04 -20.44 10.92
C PRO A 100 3.75 -19.60 12.01
N GLY A 101 5.06 -19.80 12.14
CA GLY A 101 5.87 -19.02 13.07
C GLY A 101 6.01 -17.55 12.64
N PRO A 102 6.37 -16.63 13.56
CA PRO A 102 6.53 -15.21 13.23
C PRO A 102 7.48 -14.94 12.05
N GLN A 103 8.60 -15.67 11.98
CA GLN A 103 9.57 -15.55 10.89
C GLN A 103 8.97 -16.03 9.56
N GLU A 104 8.32 -17.19 9.54
CA GLU A 104 7.72 -17.76 8.33
C GLU A 104 6.63 -16.82 7.76
N VAL A 105 5.81 -16.23 8.63
CA VAL A 105 4.83 -15.21 8.22
C VAL A 105 5.52 -13.99 7.61
N ALA A 106 6.60 -13.51 8.21
CA ALA A 106 7.37 -12.38 7.70
C ALA A 106 7.99 -12.69 6.33
N ASP A 107 8.63 -13.85 6.18
CA ASP A 107 9.26 -14.29 4.93
C ASP A 107 8.23 -14.34 3.79
N VAL A 108 7.05 -14.92 4.04
CA VAL A 108 5.98 -15.01 3.02
C VAL A 108 5.42 -13.63 2.65
N VAL A 109 5.26 -12.73 3.62
CA VAL A 109 4.78 -11.36 3.35
C VAL A 109 5.83 -10.56 2.57
N VAL A 110 7.10 -10.67 2.93
CA VAL A 110 8.21 -10.01 2.23
C VAL A 110 8.33 -10.55 0.80
N GLU A 111 8.28 -11.86 0.63
CA GLU A 111 8.38 -12.49 -0.70
C GLU A 111 7.20 -12.09 -1.59
N ARG A 112 5.99 -12.02 -1.04
CA ARG A 112 4.82 -11.46 -1.74
C ARG A 112 5.08 -10.04 -2.25
N VAL A 113 5.56 -9.15 -1.37
CA VAL A 113 5.84 -7.76 -1.74
C VAL A 113 6.91 -7.67 -2.84
N ARG A 114 7.90 -8.57 -2.84
CA ARG A 114 8.93 -8.66 -3.88
C ARG A 114 8.42 -9.23 -5.21
N THR A 115 7.59 -10.27 -5.17
CA THR A 115 7.15 -11.05 -6.34
C THR A 115 5.94 -10.47 -7.07
N GLU A 116 4.94 -9.97 -6.35
CA GLU A 116 3.78 -9.27 -6.95
C GLU A 116 4.18 -7.91 -7.56
N GLY A 117 5.43 -7.49 -7.32
CA GLY A 117 6.05 -6.30 -7.89
C GLY A 117 5.80 -5.05 -7.06
N ALA A 118 6.65 -4.05 -7.30
CA ALA A 118 6.72 -2.79 -6.57
C ALA A 118 5.35 -2.09 -6.41
N GLY A 119 4.49 -2.14 -7.43
CA GLY A 119 3.16 -1.56 -7.37
C GLY A 119 2.14 -2.40 -6.61
N ALA A 120 1.83 -3.62 -7.07
CA ALA A 120 0.73 -4.41 -6.51
C ALA A 120 1.04 -4.98 -5.11
N GLY A 121 2.30 -5.39 -4.87
CA GLY A 121 2.71 -5.95 -3.58
C GLY A 121 2.66 -4.93 -2.45
N LEU A 122 3.15 -3.70 -2.68
CA LEU A 122 3.06 -2.63 -1.69
C LEU A 122 1.64 -2.09 -1.54
N ALA A 123 0.85 -2.03 -2.62
CA ALA A 123 -0.55 -1.59 -2.57
C ALA A 123 -1.42 -2.50 -1.68
N ALA A 124 -1.02 -3.75 -1.45
CA ALA A 124 -1.71 -4.67 -0.55
C ALA A 124 -1.50 -4.36 0.94
N LEU A 125 -0.54 -3.51 1.30
CA LEU A 125 -0.30 -3.11 2.69
C LEU A 125 -1.34 -2.06 3.14
N PRO A 126 -1.70 -2.03 4.45
CA PRO A 126 -2.67 -1.06 4.97
C PRO A 126 -2.02 0.32 5.15
N TRP A 127 -1.83 1.05 4.04
CA TRP A 127 -1.37 2.43 4.08
C TRP A 127 -2.46 3.30 4.70
N ASP A 128 -2.19 3.89 5.87
CA ASP A 128 -3.01 4.93 6.47
C ASP A 128 -2.49 6.33 6.09
N GLU A 129 -3.12 7.38 6.62
CA GLU A 129 -2.72 8.76 6.31
C GLU A 129 -1.33 9.09 6.86
N GLU A 130 -0.98 8.51 8.01
CA GLU A 130 0.31 8.73 8.67
C GLU A 130 1.46 8.09 7.87
N ALA A 131 1.29 6.84 7.44
CA ALA A 131 2.27 6.12 6.62
C ALA A 131 2.49 6.80 5.28
N ARG A 132 1.41 7.24 4.60
CA ARG A 132 1.51 7.99 3.35
C ARG A 132 2.24 9.31 3.55
N SER A 133 1.89 10.06 4.59
CA SER A 133 2.53 11.34 4.92
C SER A 133 4.02 11.15 5.23
N LEU A 134 4.37 10.20 6.09
CA LEU A 134 5.77 9.89 6.44
C LEU A 134 6.57 9.48 5.21
N ARG A 135 6.03 8.58 4.37
CA ARG A 135 6.66 8.16 3.12
C ARG A 135 6.93 9.35 2.21
N ALA A 136 5.96 10.23 2.01
CA ALA A 136 6.08 11.40 1.14
C ALA A 136 7.06 12.44 1.69
N ARG A 137 7.07 12.68 3.01
CA ARG A 137 8.05 13.54 3.67
C ARG A 137 9.47 13.03 3.47
N LEU A 138 9.69 11.73 3.64
CA LEU A 138 11.01 11.13 3.44
C LEU A 138 11.43 11.11 1.97
N ALA A 139 10.50 10.88 1.05
CA ALA A 139 10.74 11.02 -0.39
C ALA A 139 11.19 12.44 -0.74
N LEU A 140 10.52 13.47 -0.20
CA LEU A 140 10.87 14.88 -0.43
C LEU A 140 12.28 15.21 0.07
N LEU A 141 12.65 14.69 1.24
CA LEU A 141 13.99 14.88 1.78
C LEU A 141 15.05 14.15 0.95
N HIS A 142 14.79 12.91 0.51
CA HIS A 142 15.69 12.20 -0.38
C HIS A 142 15.87 12.93 -1.72
N GLU A 143 14.79 13.43 -2.32
CA GLU A 143 14.84 14.15 -3.60
C GLU A 143 15.71 15.42 -3.53
N HIS A 144 15.59 16.20 -2.45
CA HIS A 144 16.23 17.52 -2.36
C HIS A 144 17.53 17.56 -1.56
N LEU A 145 17.74 16.63 -0.62
CA LEU A 145 18.94 16.55 0.22
C LEU A 145 19.81 15.34 -0.13
N GLY A 146 19.26 14.29 -0.74
CA GLY A 146 19.98 13.06 -1.04
C GLY A 146 20.30 12.24 0.20
N GLU A 147 21.44 11.55 0.19
CA GLU A 147 21.92 10.81 1.35
C GLU A 147 22.10 11.72 2.58
N PRO A 148 21.79 11.25 3.80
CA PRO A 148 21.44 9.87 4.17
C PRO A 148 19.93 9.58 4.15
N TRP A 149 19.10 10.47 3.62
CA TRP A 149 17.66 10.22 3.53
C TRP A 149 17.39 9.07 2.55
N PRO A 150 16.58 8.06 2.91
CA PRO A 150 16.41 6.87 2.10
C PRO A 150 15.48 7.09 0.90
N ASP A 151 15.74 6.39 -0.21
CA ASP A 151 14.80 6.32 -1.34
C ASP A 151 13.50 5.60 -0.93
N MET A 152 12.37 6.28 -1.08
CA MET A 152 11.04 5.80 -0.73
C MET A 152 10.18 5.39 -1.95
N SER A 153 10.80 5.22 -3.11
CA SER A 153 10.17 4.62 -4.30
C SER A 153 9.66 3.20 -4.00
N ASP A 154 8.63 2.78 -4.73
CA ASP A 154 8.08 1.42 -4.58
C ASP A 154 9.17 0.34 -4.75
N ALA A 155 10.06 0.54 -5.72
CA ALA A 155 11.15 -0.40 -6.00
C ALA A 155 12.15 -0.48 -4.83
N ALA A 156 12.51 0.66 -4.24
CA ALA A 156 13.43 0.70 -3.10
C ALA A 156 12.82 0.08 -1.84
N LEU A 157 11.53 0.33 -1.57
CA LEU A 157 10.82 -0.26 -0.44
C LEU A 157 10.64 -1.77 -0.57
N ALA A 158 10.33 -2.27 -1.78
CA ALA A 158 10.21 -3.70 -2.04
C ALA A 158 11.56 -4.43 -1.89
N LYS A 159 12.65 -3.82 -2.39
CA LYS A 159 14.01 -4.38 -2.23
C LYS A 159 14.39 -4.51 -0.76
N ARG A 160 14.11 -3.48 0.03
CA ARG A 160 14.44 -3.40 1.47
C ARG A 160 13.34 -3.96 2.38
N ALA A 161 12.34 -4.66 1.85
CA ALA A 161 11.22 -5.18 2.65
C ALA A 161 11.68 -6.03 3.86
N GLU A 162 12.79 -6.76 3.73
CA GLU A 162 13.40 -7.48 4.86
C GLU A 162 13.75 -6.57 6.04
N GLU A 163 14.23 -5.36 5.77
CA GLU A 163 14.77 -4.45 6.78
C GLU A 163 13.66 -3.78 7.59
N TRP A 164 12.54 -3.42 6.96
CA TRP A 164 11.48 -2.61 7.58
C TRP A 164 10.18 -3.38 7.79
N LEU A 165 9.81 -4.29 6.88
CA LEU A 165 8.54 -5.01 6.91
C LEU A 165 8.63 -6.28 7.75
N ALA A 166 9.72 -7.05 7.63
CA ALA A 166 9.87 -8.30 8.38
C ALA A 166 9.78 -8.10 9.91
N PRO A 167 10.51 -7.14 10.53
CA PRO A 167 10.42 -6.91 11.97
C PRO A 167 9.02 -6.47 12.41
N ALA A 168 8.33 -5.68 11.58
CA ALA A 168 6.97 -5.21 11.87
C ALA A 168 5.95 -6.36 11.82
N VAL A 169 6.08 -7.26 10.84
CA VAL A 169 5.24 -8.47 10.74
C VAL A 169 5.49 -9.42 11.91
N MET A 170 6.76 -9.67 12.25
CA MET A 170 7.11 -10.50 13.41
C MET A 170 6.55 -9.94 14.72
N SER A 171 6.66 -8.63 14.92
CA SER A 171 6.08 -7.93 16.09
C SER A 171 4.55 -8.10 16.15
N LEU A 172 3.87 -7.94 15.00
CA LEU A 172 2.42 -8.11 14.91
C LEU A 172 1.97 -9.54 15.28
N VAL A 173 2.70 -10.56 14.81
CA VAL A 173 2.44 -11.96 15.19
C VAL A 173 2.73 -12.21 16.67
N GLY A 174 3.85 -11.69 17.19
CA GLY A 174 4.25 -11.85 18.60
C GLY A 174 3.24 -11.23 19.58
N GLN A 175 2.70 -10.05 19.26
CA GLN A 175 1.67 -9.38 20.07
C GLN A 175 0.34 -10.14 20.08
N ALA A 176 -0.02 -10.81 18.97
CA ALA A 176 -1.19 -11.68 18.91
C ALA A 176 -1.02 -12.93 19.79
N GLY A 177 0.20 -13.44 19.94
CA GLY A 177 0.52 -14.57 20.82
C GLY A 177 0.56 -14.21 22.32
N SER A 178 1.07 -13.03 22.69
CA SER A 178 1.27 -12.63 24.09
C SER A 178 -0.03 -12.27 24.84
N ARG A 179 -1.03 -11.68 24.17
CA ARG A 179 -2.33 -11.34 24.80
C ARG A 179 -3.22 -12.55 25.12
N GLY A 180 -2.76 -13.77 24.82
CA GLY A 180 -3.47 -15.02 25.06
C GLY A 180 -3.12 -15.74 26.36
N SER A 181 -2.16 -15.25 27.17
CA SER A 181 -1.72 -15.94 28.40
C SER A 181 -2.34 -15.39 29.70
N SER A 182 -3.15 -14.32 29.66
CA SER A 182 -3.96 -13.89 30.81
C SER A 182 -5.37 -14.44 30.66
N GLY A 183 -5.72 -15.40 31.53
CA GLY A 183 -6.86 -16.30 31.36
C GLY A 183 -8.22 -15.62 31.31
N ALA A 184 -9.04 -16.08 30.35
CA ALA A 184 -10.49 -16.21 30.47
C ALA A 184 -10.97 -17.21 29.40
N ALA A 185 -11.89 -18.08 29.80
CA ALA A 185 -12.28 -19.29 29.10
C ALA A 185 -12.86 -19.07 27.70
N ALA A 186 -12.65 -20.09 26.86
CA ALA A 186 -13.03 -20.17 25.47
C ALA A 186 -14.56 -20.11 25.25
N SER A 187 -14.97 -19.31 24.27
CA SER A 187 -16.22 -19.52 23.50
C SER A 187 -16.26 -18.61 22.26
N SER A 188 -15.33 -18.86 21.33
CA SER A 188 -15.63 -18.90 19.88
C SER A 188 -14.39 -19.40 19.14
N ALA A 189 -14.53 -20.53 18.45
CA ALA A 189 -13.51 -21.12 17.60
C ALA A 189 -13.40 -20.33 16.28
N GLY A 190 -13.11 -19.03 16.38
CA GLY A 190 -13.05 -18.10 15.27
C GLY A 190 -11.94 -17.07 15.45
N SER A 191 -10.75 -17.38 14.94
CA SER A 191 -9.82 -16.37 14.42
C SER A 191 -9.08 -15.44 15.41
N ARG A 192 -8.24 -15.98 16.30
CA ARG A 192 -7.06 -15.24 16.80
C ARG A 192 -5.88 -15.29 15.79
N ARG A 193 -6.18 -15.03 14.51
CA ARG A 193 -5.30 -15.27 13.36
C ARG A 193 -4.66 -13.96 12.88
N PHE A 194 -3.44 -14.07 12.35
CA PHE A 194 -2.70 -12.98 11.72
C PHE A 194 -3.56 -12.28 10.65
N SER A 195 -3.63 -10.95 10.69
CA SER A 195 -4.27 -10.12 9.67
C SER A 195 -3.30 -9.00 9.30
N LEU A 196 -2.91 -8.96 8.03
CA LEU A 196 -2.01 -7.93 7.50
C LEU A 196 -2.64 -6.53 7.60
N GLU A 197 -3.97 -6.42 7.62
CA GLU A 197 -4.70 -5.14 7.76
C GLU A 197 -4.39 -4.39 9.07
N ARG A 198 -3.85 -5.09 10.08
CA ARG A 198 -3.50 -4.50 11.39
C ARG A 198 -2.05 -4.02 11.46
N LEU A 199 -1.29 -4.14 10.38
CA LEU A 199 0.10 -3.72 10.32
C LEU A 199 0.18 -2.19 10.42
N ASP A 200 0.97 -1.70 11.38
CA ASP A 200 1.33 -0.28 11.46
C ASP A 200 2.48 0.02 10.50
N VAL A 201 2.11 0.42 9.27
CA VAL A 201 3.07 0.72 8.20
C VAL A 201 3.91 1.96 8.54
N ALA A 202 3.32 2.96 9.22
CA ALA A 202 4.05 4.16 9.60
C ALA A 202 5.20 3.83 10.57
N GLN A 203 4.92 3.01 11.59
CA GLN A 203 5.92 2.54 12.53
C GLN A 203 6.98 1.67 11.85
N ALA A 204 6.58 0.83 10.89
CA ALA A 204 7.52 0.03 10.12
C ALA A 204 8.48 0.91 9.30
N LEU A 205 7.98 1.96 8.63
CA LEU A 205 8.82 2.90 7.87
C LEU A 205 9.77 3.72 8.76
N ARG A 206 9.41 3.99 10.03
CA ARG A 206 10.31 4.66 10.97
C ARG A 206 11.60 3.90 11.22
N ALA A 207 11.62 2.58 11.01
CA ALA A 207 12.84 1.78 11.10
C ALA A 207 13.88 2.17 10.03
N LEU A 208 13.45 2.79 8.93
CA LEU A 208 14.32 3.28 7.85
C LEU A 208 14.86 4.69 8.08
N LEU A 209 14.48 5.35 9.19
CA LEU A 209 14.94 6.71 9.47
C LEU A 209 16.45 6.73 9.74
N PRO A 210 17.21 7.59 9.05
CA PRO A 210 18.65 7.68 9.23
C PRO A 210 18.97 8.38 10.56
N TRP A 211 19.65 7.69 11.47
CA TRP A 211 20.21 8.33 12.66
C TRP A 211 21.58 8.95 12.35
N PRO A 212 21.89 10.18 12.82
CA PRO A 212 21.08 11.05 13.70
C PRO A 212 20.09 12.01 13.00
N GLN A 213 20.09 12.07 11.66
CA GLN A 213 19.33 13.06 10.88
C GLN A 213 17.81 12.99 11.11
N ALA A 214 17.29 11.84 11.53
CA ALA A 214 15.90 11.62 11.92
C ALA A 214 15.38 12.68 12.92
N ALA A 215 16.24 13.20 13.81
CA ALA A 215 15.87 14.25 14.75
C ALA A 215 15.46 15.58 14.10
N ARG A 216 15.89 15.82 12.85
CA ARG A 216 15.57 17.02 12.07
C ARG A 216 14.35 16.85 11.16
N LEU A 217 13.68 15.70 11.17
CA LEU A 217 12.55 15.43 10.27
C LEU A 217 11.42 16.46 10.44
N GLU A 218 11.07 16.81 11.67
CA GLU A 218 10.02 17.82 11.95
C GLU A 218 10.46 19.25 11.59
N GLU A 219 11.75 19.54 11.62
CA GLU A 219 12.29 20.84 11.18
C GLU A 219 12.29 20.95 9.64
N LEU A 220 12.76 19.90 8.97
CA LEU A 220 13.00 19.90 7.53
C LEU A 220 11.72 19.69 6.70
N ALA A 221 10.81 18.84 7.18
CA ALA A 221 9.54 18.53 6.53
C ALA A 221 8.44 18.42 7.59
N PRO A 222 7.99 19.53 8.20
CA PRO A 222 7.02 19.52 9.31
C PRO A 222 5.66 18.96 8.91
N GLU A 223 4.96 18.27 9.83
CA GLU A 223 3.55 17.90 9.58
C GLU A 223 2.60 19.10 9.56
N ARG A 224 2.95 20.15 10.30
CA ARG A 224 2.14 21.35 10.45
C ARG A 224 3.00 22.60 10.38
N ILE A 225 2.48 23.62 9.72
CA ILE A 225 3.10 24.95 9.66
C ILE A 225 2.23 25.89 10.48
N GLU A 226 2.88 26.64 11.37
CA GLU A 226 2.26 27.76 12.05
C GLU A 226 2.09 28.92 11.05
N VAL A 227 0.84 29.34 10.85
CA VAL A 227 0.52 30.49 10.01
C VAL A 227 0.36 31.74 10.89
N PRO A 228 0.41 32.97 10.34
CA PRO A 228 0.39 34.21 11.15
C PRO A 228 -0.77 34.34 12.15
N SER A 229 -1.89 33.64 11.96
CA SER A 229 -2.98 33.58 12.93
C SER A 229 -2.67 32.79 14.21
N GLY A 230 -1.51 32.12 14.28
CA GLY A 230 -1.13 31.15 15.30
C GLY A 230 -1.72 29.74 15.08
N SER A 231 -2.45 29.51 13.99
CA SER A 231 -3.00 28.20 13.66
C SER A 231 -1.90 27.25 13.16
N GLN A 232 -1.92 26.00 13.64
CA GLN A 232 -1.07 24.90 13.15
C GLN A 232 -1.78 24.14 12.02
N VAL A 233 -1.50 24.53 10.77
CA VAL A 233 -2.16 24.00 9.57
C VAL A 233 -1.38 22.80 9.03
N ARG A 234 -2.07 21.68 8.78
CA ARG A 234 -1.45 20.44 8.26
C ARG A 234 -0.92 20.67 6.84
N VAL A 235 0.29 20.20 6.58
CA VAL A 235 0.89 20.15 5.25
C VAL A 235 0.55 18.81 4.61
N ASP A 236 0.03 18.84 3.40
CA ASP A 236 -0.21 17.66 2.59
C ASP A 236 0.99 17.43 1.66
N TYR A 237 1.67 16.30 1.84
CA TYR A 237 2.83 15.89 1.05
C TYR A 237 2.46 14.90 -0.07
N GLY A 238 1.24 14.37 -0.08
CA GLY A 238 0.80 13.32 -1.00
C GLY A 238 0.24 13.83 -2.33
N SER A 239 -0.14 15.12 -2.38
CA SER A 239 -0.80 15.72 -3.54
C SER A 239 0.18 16.04 -4.68
N SER A 240 -0.05 15.50 -5.88
CA SER A 240 0.53 15.97 -7.13
C SER A 240 -0.16 17.26 -7.60
N ALA A 241 -0.18 18.31 -6.79
CA ALA A 241 -0.77 19.58 -7.18
C ALA A 241 0.25 20.42 -7.98
N GLY A 242 0.24 20.25 -9.30
CA GLY A 242 0.81 21.17 -10.28
C GLY A 242 -0.12 21.31 -11.47
N PRO A 243 -0.09 22.42 -12.25
CA PRO A 243 -1.05 22.71 -13.33
C PRO A 243 -1.05 21.70 -14.50
N SER A 244 -0.21 20.67 -14.46
CA SER A 244 -0.19 19.54 -15.39
C SER A 244 -0.88 18.28 -14.84
N ALA A 245 -1.81 18.40 -13.88
CA ALA A 245 -2.67 17.30 -13.43
C ALA A 245 -3.91 17.07 -14.34
N ALA A 246 -3.87 17.54 -15.59
CA ALA A 246 -4.99 17.41 -16.54
C ALA A 246 -5.09 16.04 -17.24
N THR A 247 -4.24 15.07 -16.89
CA THR A 247 -4.33 13.70 -17.41
C THR A 247 -4.31 12.71 -16.26
N GLY A 248 -5.49 12.40 -15.72
CA GLY A 248 -5.87 11.19 -14.96
C GLY A 248 -4.76 10.36 -14.31
N ALA A 249 -3.83 10.99 -13.60
CA ALA A 249 -2.71 10.31 -12.98
C ALA A 249 -3.16 9.74 -11.64
N MET A 250 -2.96 8.43 -11.47
CA MET A 250 -3.09 7.73 -10.20
C MET A 250 -2.34 8.48 -9.09
N ASP A 251 -2.91 8.49 -7.89
CA ASP A 251 -2.36 9.13 -6.69
C ASP A 251 -0.82 8.96 -6.60
N SER A 252 -0.08 10.06 -6.75
CA SER A 252 1.38 10.12 -6.55
C SER A 252 1.81 9.63 -5.17
N ALA A 253 0.91 9.69 -4.18
CA ALA A 253 1.12 9.14 -2.84
C ALA A 253 1.36 7.62 -2.84
N GLY A 254 0.90 6.90 -3.88
CA GLY A 254 1.09 5.47 -4.05
C GLY A 254 2.44 5.06 -4.62
N THR A 255 3.06 5.89 -5.47
CA THR A 255 4.24 5.52 -6.26
C THR A 255 5.58 5.89 -5.62
N GLY A 256 5.56 6.55 -4.46
CA GLY A 256 6.78 6.94 -3.74
C GLY A 256 7.53 8.13 -4.33
N GLN A 257 6.87 8.91 -5.19
CA GLN A 257 7.39 10.19 -5.67
C GLN A 257 6.95 11.32 -4.73
N ALA A 258 7.86 12.27 -4.45
CA ALA A 258 7.50 13.40 -3.60
C ALA A 258 6.49 14.31 -4.32
N GLY A 259 5.33 14.53 -3.70
CA GLY A 259 4.41 15.57 -4.12
C GLY A 259 4.95 16.95 -3.75
N ARG A 260 4.43 18.00 -4.39
CA ARG A 260 4.69 19.36 -3.90
C ARG A 260 3.97 19.52 -2.56
N PRO A 261 4.64 19.96 -1.48
CA PRO A 261 3.98 20.16 -0.20
C PRO A 261 2.91 21.25 -0.32
N VAL A 262 1.67 20.93 0.06
CA VAL A 262 0.51 21.81 -0.04
C VAL A 262 0.04 22.23 1.34
N LEU A 263 -0.19 23.53 1.53
CA LEU A 263 -0.81 24.09 2.71
C LEU A 263 -2.18 24.68 2.34
N ALA A 264 -3.25 23.96 2.71
CA ALA A 264 -4.61 24.41 2.50
C ALA A 264 -5.05 25.32 3.66
N VAL A 265 -4.99 26.63 3.43
CA VAL A 265 -5.14 27.65 4.48
C VAL A 265 -6.10 28.75 4.04
N ARG A 266 -6.90 29.27 4.97
CA ARG A 266 -7.77 30.41 4.66
C ARG A 266 -6.95 31.67 4.44
N VAL A 267 -7.36 32.48 3.46
CA VAL A 267 -6.68 33.75 3.12
C VAL A 267 -6.51 34.64 4.36
N GLN A 268 -7.51 34.70 5.26
CA GLN A 268 -7.46 35.57 6.44
C GLN A 268 -6.42 35.14 7.47
N GLU A 269 -5.97 33.89 7.43
CA GLU A 269 -4.94 33.38 8.33
C GLU A 269 -3.53 33.67 7.81
N CYS A 270 -3.41 34.13 6.56
CA CYS A 270 -2.14 34.46 5.90
C CYS A 270 -1.83 35.96 5.88
N PHE A 271 -2.73 36.84 6.35
CA PHE A 271 -2.42 38.26 6.44
C PHE A 271 -1.21 38.50 7.34
N GLY A 272 -0.37 39.48 7.01
CA GLY A 272 0.91 39.67 7.69
C GLY A 272 2.06 38.83 7.12
N TRP A 273 1.78 37.83 6.27
CA TRP A 273 2.82 36.97 5.71
C TRP A 273 3.42 37.58 4.46
N ALA A 274 4.67 38.02 4.55
CA ALA A 274 5.35 38.69 3.44
C ALA A 274 5.92 37.72 2.38
N ALA A 275 6.26 36.49 2.75
CA ALA A 275 6.89 35.53 1.85
C ALA A 275 6.26 34.14 2.00
N THR A 276 6.27 33.37 0.91
CA THR A 276 5.83 31.97 0.95
C THR A 276 6.70 31.18 1.93
N PRO A 277 6.11 30.37 2.83
CA PRO A 277 6.87 29.44 3.65
C PRO A 277 7.70 28.49 2.78
N ARG A 278 8.96 28.30 3.18
CA ARG A 278 9.86 27.34 2.56
C ARG A 278 10.30 26.31 3.58
N ILE A 279 10.34 25.05 3.15
CA ILE A 279 10.79 23.89 3.92
C ILE A 279 12.03 23.27 3.24
N VAL A 280 12.59 22.22 3.83
CA VAL A 280 13.82 21.55 3.36
C VAL A 280 14.98 22.55 3.21
N GLU A 281 15.33 23.22 4.32
CA GLU A 281 16.40 24.24 4.36
C GLU A 281 16.21 25.38 3.33
N GLY A 282 14.94 25.76 3.08
CA GLY A 282 14.59 26.83 2.16
C GLY A 282 14.49 26.43 0.69
N ARG A 283 14.80 25.17 0.33
CA ARG A 283 14.84 24.68 -1.05
C ARG A 283 13.44 24.55 -1.66
N VAL A 284 12.44 24.21 -0.85
CA VAL A 284 11.09 23.88 -1.33
C VAL A 284 10.10 24.93 -0.86
N ALA A 285 9.50 25.67 -1.78
CA ALA A 285 8.37 26.53 -1.48
C ALA A 285 7.08 25.71 -1.34
N VAL A 286 6.35 25.94 -0.25
CA VAL A 286 5.08 25.25 0.00
C VAL A 286 3.99 25.89 -0.84
N LEU A 287 3.24 25.06 -1.57
CA LEU A 287 2.13 25.51 -2.39
C LEU A 287 0.94 25.88 -1.49
N LEU A 288 0.50 27.13 -1.56
CA LEU A 288 -0.64 27.62 -0.78
C LEU A 288 -1.92 27.40 -1.58
N HIS A 289 -2.78 26.52 -1.06
CA HIS A 289 -4.18 26.45 -1.48
C HIS A 289 -4.95 27.45 -0.61
N LEU A 290 -5.11 28.66 -1.12
CA LEU A 290 -5.78 29.75 -0.43
C LEU A 290 -7.29 29.53 -0.47
N LEU A 291 -7.90 29.52 0.72
CA LEU A 291 -9.31 29.19 0.90
C LEU A 291 -10.16 30.38 1.35
N SER A 292 -11.43 30.37 0.97
CA SER A 292 -12.46 31.25 1.52
C SER A 292 -12.80 30.90 2.98
N PRO A 293 -13.57 31.73 3.70
CA PRO A 293 -14.06 31.39 5.04
C PRO A 293 -14.82 30.05 5.12
N ALA A 294 -15.48 29.66 4.03
CA ALA A 294 -16.19 28.38 3.91
C ALA A 294 -15.29 27.22 3.42
N ARG A 295 -13.97 27.39 3.46
CA ARG A 295 -12.96 26.40 3.04
C ARG A 295 -13.06 25.97 1.57
N ARG A 296 -13.54 26.86 0.70
CA ARG A 296 -13.52 26.64 -0.76
C ARG A 296 -12.25 27.24 -1.35
N PRO A 297 -11.54 26.56 -2.27
CA PRO A 297 -10.39 27.14 -2.96
C PRO A 297 -10.75 28.45 -3.68
N VAL A 298 -9.91 29.48 -3.51
CA VAL A 298 -10.05 30.77 -4.19
C VAL A 298 -8.81 31.16 -4.98
N ALA A 299 -7.64 30.66 -4.60
CA ALA A 299 -6.40 30.80 -5.34
C ALA A 299 -5.43 29.68 -4.99
N VAL A 300 -4.50 29.39 -5.89
CA VAL A 300 -3.38 28.49 -5.67
C VAL A 300 -2.11 29.27 -6.03
N THR A 301 -1.16 29.36 -5.10
CA THR A 301 0.09 30.10 -5.33
C THR A 301 1.26 29.50 -4.58
N ASP A 302 2.45 29.49 -5.18
CA ASP A 302 3.73 29.26 -4.52
C ASP A 302 4.53 30.56 -4.34
N ASP A 303 3.98 31.68 -4.81
CA ASP A 303 4.50 33.04 -4.62
C ASP A 303 3.41 33.91 -3.96
N LEU A 304 3.47 33.97 -2.64
CA LEU A 304 2.51 34.72 -1.83
C LEU A 304 2.65 36.24 -2.04
N ALA A 305 3.86 36.71 -2.33
CA ALA A 305 4.12 38.13 -2.56
C ALA A 305 3.42 38.61 -3.85
N SER A 306 3.64 37.89 -4.95
CA SER A 306 2.95 38.16 -6.22
C SER A 306 1.43 38.03 -6.08
N PHE A 307 0.95 37.07 -5.28
CA PHE A 307 -0.48 36.96 -5.00
C PHE A 307 -1.04 38.21 -4.31
N TRP A 308 -0.37 38.76 -3.30
CA TRP A 308 -0.86 39.95 -2.61
C TRP A 308 -0.95 41.17 -3.52
N GLU A 309 0.00 41.34 -4.43
CA GLU A 309 0.03 42.48 -5.36
C GLU A 309 -1.02 42.34 -6.47
N GLN A 310 -1.14 41.16 -7.06
CA GLN A 310 -1.86 40.97 -8.33
C GLN A 310 -3.15 40.17 -8.17
N GLY A 311 -3.15 39.11 -7.36
CA GLY A 311 -4.29 38.19 -7.21
C GLY A 311 -5.30 38.61 -6.14
N TYR A 312 -4.81 39.10 -5.00
CA TYR A 312 -5.64 39.46 -3.86
C TYR A 312 -6.69 40.55 -4.16
N PRO A 313 -6.42 41.60 -4.96
CA PRO A 313 -7.44 42.61 -5.27
C PRO A 313 -8.74 42.02 -5.86
N GLN A 314 -8.62 41.01 -6.73
CA GLN A 314 -9.77 40.31 -7.32
C GLN A 314 -10.48 39.45 -6.30
N VAL A 315 -9.73 38.63 -5.54
CA VAL A 315 -10.28 37.78 -4.46
C VAL A 315 -10.99 38.65 -3.42
N ARG A 316 -10.41 39.77 -3.03
CA ARG A 316 -10.98 40.74 -2.09
C ARG A 316 -12.33 41.27 -2.59
N SER A 317 -12.40 41.71 -3.85
CA SER A 317 -13.63 42.25 -4.45
C SER A 317 -14.77 41.23 -4.42
N GLU A 318 -14.50 39.98 -4.82
CA GLU A 318 -15.49 38.91 -4.81
C GLU A 318 -15.90 38.50 -3.38
N MET A 319 -14.90 38.29 -2.52
CA MET A 319 -15.13 37.74 -1.19
C MET A 319 -15.78 38.75 -0.23
N ARG A 320 -15.56 40.05 -0.40
CA ARG A 320 -16.24 41.09 0.39
C ARG A 320 -17.75 41.07 0.18
N GLY A 321 -18.21 40.76 -1.04
CA GLY A 321 -19.64 40.60 -1.35
C GLY A 321 -20.21 39.30 -0.78
N ARG A 322 -19.51 38.16 -0.93
CA ARG A 322 -19.97 36.85 -0.45
C ARG A 322 -19.88 36.67 1.07
N TYR A 323 -18.88 37.28 1.70
CA TYR A 323 -18.58 37.13 3.13
C TYR A 323 -18.39 38.50 3.81
N PRO A 324 -19.44 39.34 3.89
CA PRO A 324 -19.34 40.72 4.38
C PRO A 324 -19.02 40.83 5.88
N LYS A 325 -19.19 39.74 6.65
CA LYS A 325 -18.88 39.68 8.09
C LYS A 325 -17.39 39.42 8.39
N HIS A 326 -16.56 39.18 7.38
CA HIS A 326 -15.12 38.90 7.54
C HIS A 326 -14.29 40.13 7.14
N ALA A 327 -13.09 40.23 7.70
CA ALA A 327 -12.15 41.30 7.35
C ALA A 327 -11.50 41.04 5.98
N TRP A 328 -11.54 42.05 5.12
CA TRP A 328 -10.95 42.07 3.77
C TRP A 328 -10.16 43.37 3.58
N PRO A 329 -9.01 43.49 4.27
CA PRO A 329 -8.20 44.72 4.30
C PRO A 329 -7.75 45.14 2.89
N GLU A 330 -7.43 46.42 2.71
CA GLU A 330 -6.79 46.88 1.47
C GLU A 330 -5.30 46.56 1.47
N ASP A 331 -4.68 46.63 2.65
CA ASP A 331 -3.30 46.24 2.87
C ASP A 331 -3.24 44.85 3.57
N PRO A 332 -3.06 43.75 2.83
CA PRO A 332 -2.93 42.41 3.40
C PRO A 332 -1.58 42.17 4.10
N TRP A 333 -0.57 43.02 3.85
CA TRP A 333 0.78 42.85 4.37
C TRP A 333 0.89 43.24 5.84
N ASN A 334 0.12 44.23 6.28
CA ASN A 334 0.15 44.72 7.65
C ASN A 334 -1.13 44.41 8.44
N ALA A 335 -2.10 43.75 7.82
CA ALA A 335 -3.33 43.38 8.50
C ALA A 335 -3.11 42.22 9.49
N PRO A 336 -3.75 42.26 10.67
CA PRO A 336 -3.68 41.16 11.62
C PRO A 336 -4.38 39.92 11.05
N ALA A 337 -3.68 38.79 11.02
CA ALA A 337 -4.29 37.51 10.70
C ALA A 337 -5.29 37.08 11.77
N THR A 338 -6.38 36.45 11.34
CA THR A 338 -7.43 36.01 12.26
C THR A 338 -7.95 34.62 11.94
N ARG A 339 -8.15 33.80 12.98
CA ARG A 339 -8.74 32.47 12.87
C ARG A 339 -10.27 32.51 12.63
N GLY A 340 -10.90 33.67 12.73
CA GLY A 340 -12.36 33.81 12.69
C GLY A 340 -12.80 35.16 12.13
N THR A 341 -14.00 35.61 12.47
CA THR A 341 -14.62 36.82 11.89
C THR A 341 -13.97 38.14 12.32
N GLY A 342 -12.80 38.15 12.99
CA GLY A 342 -12.04 39.35 13.35
C GLY A 342 -12.77 40.41 14.19
N ARG A 343 -14.03 40.15 14.59
CA ARG A 343 -14.86 41.10 15.30
C ARG A 343 -14.54 41.03 16.79
N ARG A 344 -13.69 41.95 17.24
CA ARG A 344 -13.54 42.27 18.65
C ARG A 344 -14.92 42.69 19.17
N ARG A 345 -15.46 41.97 20.16
CA ARG A 345 -16.56 42.48 20.99
C ARG A 345 -16.03 43.64 21.81
#